data_AF-A0A525BV24-F1
#
_entry.id   AF-A0A525BV24-F1
#
_cell.length_a   1.000
_cell.length_b   1.000
_cell.length_c   1.000
_cell.angle_alpha   90.00
_cell.angle_beta   90.00
_cell.angle_gamma   90.00
#
_symmetry.space_group_name_H-M   'P 1'
#
loop_
_entity.id
_entity.type
_entity.pdbx_description
1 polymer ?
#
loop_
_entity_poly.entity_id
_entity_poly.type
_entity_poly.pdbx_seq_one_letter_code
_entity_poly.pdbx_strand_id
1 'polypeptide(L)'
;MPQKRWYHLYPDRPIGVRDWLHWTNAGQNWNGMCAECHSTNLKKNYDIESDSYNTTWSEIDVSCEACHGPGSRHVEWAELPDMARPQSADYKLVVQAKGMDSHQQVELCAPCHARRAILGDYTHAEPDLLDSMLPSLLAPELYFTDGQILDEVYVYGSFTQSKMYSRNVRCSDCHDVHSVERVKEGNALCLQCHRASIYDTKAHHFHKQRGEKGEPIKSADGKVLFDVGSGAECVQCHMPERPYMVIDYRADHSFRIPRPDLSIKLNTPNACNRCHIDKADQWSDETITKWYGPGRKAHYGTVLDGGRHGSAQVYEDLIKLAGDPLYPVLVRSTALSLLAAYPGEESSHAYELALMDDDALIRRTAVDHLNVSDSKRQAELLASMLYDPVKAVRIEAARRMTEIADPQLDETQERLFQDSLTEYQKAMEYSADFAFGRYNLGNHYAAMRQPEKAVENYRAAIKIDNLFYPAKVNLAMLYNRIGENDKAETLLLEVATSHPEMYEVRYSLGLLLAEKRKYAEAAKYLIQAAEGMPQRARIHYNLGLLLQHLNEDSNAETYLLRAKALEPDNLNYLYALADFYLKRRKINAARSIAKEMVARHPNQRIGHDILILIDKNAEPNPN
;
A
#
# COMPACT_ATOMS: atom_id res chain seq x y z
N MET A 1 30.29 12.32 -6.54
CA MET A 1 29.86 13.44 -7.39
C MET A 1 29.46 12.89 -8.76
N PRO A 2 28.21 13.07 -9.20
CA PRO A 2 27.87 12.82 -10.60
C PRO A 2 28.74 13.73 -11.48
N GLN A 3 29.11 13.26 -12.67
CA GLN A 3 30.13 13.86 -13.55
C GLN A 3 29.72 15.22 -14.18
N LYS A 4 28.88 16.02 -13.51
CA LYS A 4 28.22 17.24 -14.04
C LYS A 4 27.71 17.02 -15.48
N ARG A 5 27.11 15.86 -15.72
CA ARG A 5 26.57 15.45 -17.01
C ARG A 5 25.09 15.18 -16.88
N TRP A 6 24.35 15.46 -17.95
CA TRP A 6 22.96 15.02 -18.09
C TRP A 6 22.91 13.49 -18.08
N TYR A 7 21.91 12.94 -17.41
CA TYR A 7 21.64 11.51 -17.36
C TYR A 7 20.17 11.28 -17.68
N HIS A 8 19.90 10.28 -18.51
CA HIS A 8 18.54 9.87 -18.83
C HIS A 8 18.13 8.76 -17.86
N LEU A 9 17.14 9.02 -17.02
CA LEU A 9 16.71 8.10 -15.97
C LEU A 9 16.14 6.77 -16.51
N TYR A 10 15.50 6.81 -17.68
CA TYR A 10 14.86 5.64 -18.31
C TYR A 10 15.44 5.37 -19.70
N PRO A 11 16.74 5.07 -19.85
CA PRO A 11 17.42 5.07 -21.15
C PRO A 11 16.80 4.08 -22.15
N ASP A 12 16.19 3.01 -21.65
CA ASP A 12 15.57 1.96 -22.47
C ASP A 12 14.06 2.17 -22.71
N ARG A 13 13.47 3.23 -22.14
CA ARG A 13 12.04 3.54 -22.27
C ARG A 13 11.84 4.84 -23.06
N PRO A 14 11.36 4.78 -24.31
CA PRO A 14 10.98 5.99 -25.03
C PRO A 14 9.78 6.65 -24.36
N ILE A 15 9.98 7.85 -23.80
CA ILE A 15 8.93 8.65 -23.19
C ILE A 15 8.17 9.39 -24.30
N GLY A 16 7.10 8.76 -24.80
CA GLY A 16 6.24 9.35 -25.83
C GLY A 16 5.37 10.49 -25.30
N VAL A 17 4.81 11.31 -26.19
CA VAL A 17 3.96 12.47 -25.84
C VAL A 17 2.71 12.13 -25.00
N ARG A 18 2.30 10.86 -24.99
CA ARG A 18 1.17 10.34 -24.19
C ARG A 18 1.58 9.78 -22.83
N ASP A 19 2.88 9.68 -22.57
CA ASP A 19 3.41 9.16 -21.32
C ASP A 19 3.32 10.25 -20.24
N TRP A 20 2.87 9.90 -19.04
CA TRP A 20 2.80 10.80 -17.89
C TRP A 20 4.15 11.51 -17.61
N LEU A 21 5.27 10.82 -17.87
CA LEU A 21 6.61 11.36 -17.65
C LEU A 21 7.08 12.32 -18.75
N HIS A 22 6.30 12.51 -19.82
CA HIS A 22 6.63 13.51 -20.84
C HIS A 22 6.55 14.92 -20.22
N TRP A 23 7.52 15.78 -20.54
CA TRP A 23 7.68 17.09 -19.89
C TRP A 23 6.51 18.07 -20.06
N THR A 24 5.62 17.85 -21.04
CA THR A 24 4.38 18.62 -21.22
C THR A 24 3.20 18.09 -20.41
N ASN A 25 3.33 16.90 -19.81
CA ASN A 25 2.30 16.24 -19.03
C ASN A 25 2.58 16.46 -17.53
N ALA A 26 1.67 16.00 -16.67
CA ALA A 26 1.69 16.38 -15.26
C ALA A 26 2.81 15.70 -14.42
N GLY A 27 3.48 14.67 -14.94
CA GLY A 27 4.53 13.94 -14.21
C GLY A 27 5.89 14.61 -14.06
N GLN A 28 6.11 15.73 -14.71
CA GLN A 28 7.33 16.55 -14.58
C GLN A 28 7.00 18.01 -14.25
N ASN A 29 5.80 18.26 -13.73
CA ASN A 29 5.35 19.59 -13.34
C ASN A 29 5.96 19.95 -11.96
N TRP A 30 6.63 21.11 -11.89
CA TRP A 30 7.23 21.60 -10.63
C TRP A 30 6.20 21.78 -9.52
N ASN A 31 5.01 22.34 -9.81
CA ASN A 31 3.96 22.61 -8.84
C ASN A 31 3.41 21.33 -8.19
N GLY A 32 3.27 20.25 -8.97
CA GLY A 32 2.76 18.97 -8.49
C GLY A 32 3.83 18.06 -7.87
N MET A 33 5.07 18.11 -8.37
CA MET A 33 6.11 17.12 -8.03
C MET A 33 7.23 17.64 -7.13
N CYS A 34 7.55 18.94 -7.19
CA CYS A 34 8.77 19.49 -6.60
C CYS A 34 8.51 20.55 -5.53
N ALA A 35 7.53 21.42 -5.78
CA ALA A 35 7.33 22.64 -5.01
C ALA A 35 7.14 22.39 -3.52
N GLU A 36 6.43 21.34 -3.15
CA GLU A 36 6.10 20.99 -1.75
C GLU A 36 7.34 20.83 -0.89
N CYS A 37 8.36 20.15 -1.40
CA CYS A 37 9.58 19.86 -0.65
C CYS A 37 10.71 20.88 -0.88
N HIS A 38 10.55 21.78 -1.86
CA HIS A 38 11.58 22.71 -2.32
C HIS A 38 11.14 24.18 -2.27
N SER A 39 10.12 24.49 -1.47
CA SER A 39 9.64 25.85 -1.23
C SER A 39 9.23 26.00 0.23
N THR A 40 9.22 27.24 0.71
CA THR A 40 8.75 27.57 2.05
C THR A 40 7.40 28.26 2.00
N ASN A 41 6.48 27.83 2.88
CA ASN A 41 5.08 28.29 2.94
C ASN A 41 4.40 28.22 1.57
N LEU A 42 4.48 27.06 0.93
CA LEU A 42 3.84 26.79 -0.35
C LEU A 42 2.32 26.82 -0.18
N LYS A 43 1.65 27.46 -1.14
CA LYS A 43 0.21 27.33 -1.38
C LYS A 43 0.04 26.81 -2.79
N LYS A 44 -0.33 25.54 -2.92
CA LYS A 44 -0.42 24.87 -4.23
C LYS A 44 -1.44 25.56 -5.14
N ASN A 45 -2.61 25.90 -4.62
CA ASN A 45 -3.68 26.60 -5.35
C ASN A 45 -3.95 26.01 -6.75
N TYR A 46 -4.06 24.69 -6.85
CA TYR A 46 -4.50 24.03 -8.08
C TYR A 46 -6.01 24.20 -8.22
N ASP A 47 -6.45 24.70 -9.38
CA ASP A 47 -7.85 24.83 -9.73
C ASP A 47 -8.28 23.69 -10.67
N ILE A 48 -9.20 22.88 -10.17
CA ILE A 48 -9.64 21.64 -10.78
C ILE A 48 -10.46 21.86 -12.06
N GLU A 49 -11.17 22.99 -12.16
CA GLU A 49 -12.06 23.34 -13.26
C GLU A 49 -11.28 23.88 -14.47
N SER A 50 -10.34 24.80 -14.22
CA SER A 50 -9.47 25.36 -15.26
C SER A 50 -8.23 24.52 -15.56
N ASP A 51 -7.96 23.48 -14.77
CA ASP A 51 -6.77 22.62 -14.88
C ASP A 51 -5.47 23.46 -14.83
N SER A 52 -5.41 24.41 -13.88
CA SER A 52 -4.33 25.39 -13.79
C SER A 52 -3.87 25.64 -12.35
N TYR A 53 -2.66 26.20 -12.21
CA TYR A 53 -2.06 26.50 -10.91
C TYR A 53 -1.98 28.01 -10.70
N ASN A 54 -2.38 28.47 -9.52
CA ASN A 54 -2.07 29.81 -9.01
C ASN A 54 -1.16 29.73 -7.78
N THR A 55 -0.11 28.92 -7.89
CA THR A 55 0.79 28.58 -6.79
C THR A 55 1.53 29.81 -6.28
N THR A 56 1.58 29.96 -4.97
CA THR A 56 2.36 31.01 -4.29
C THR A 56 3.26 30.40 -3.23
N TRP A 57 4.36 31.06 -2.91
CA TRP A 57 5.32 30.63 -1.89
C TRP A 57 5.99 31.87 -1.29
N SER A 58 6.61 31.71 -0.13
CA SER A 58 7.42 32.78 0.48
C SER A 58 8.85 32.75 -0.06
N GLU A 59 9.45 31.57 -0.17
CA GLU A 59 10.81 31.37 -0.70
C GLU A 59 10.88 30.10 -1.56
N ILE A 60 11.71 30.10 -2.60
CA ILE A 60 11.96 28.94 -3.48
C ILE A 60 13.19 28.15 -3.00
N ASP A 61 13.19 27.85 -1.70
CA ASP A 61 14.14 26.99 -1.02
C ASP A 61 13.52 26.52 0.32
N VAL A 62 14.17 25.58 0.99
CA VAL A 62 13.84 25.18 2.37
C VAL A 62 14.48 26.19 3.33
N SER A 63 13.72 27.19 3.75
CA SER A 63 14.17 28.24 4.66
C SER A 63 13.74 27.97 6.11
N CYS A 64 14.08 28.87 7.03
CA CYS A 64 13.81 28.69 8.46
C CYS A 64 12.34 28.38 8.77
N GLU A 65 11.41 29.02 8.05
CA GLU A 65 9.98 28.86 8.29
C GLU A 65 9.44 27.49 7.83
N ALA A 66 10.17 26.75 6.98
CA ALA A 66 9.78 25.40 6.57
C ALA A 66 9.77 24.42 7.74
N CYS A 67 10.60 24.66 8.76
CA CYS A 67 10.67 23.84 9.98
C CYS A 67 10.11 24.57 11.22
N HIS A 68 10.17 25.91 11.25
CA HIS A 68 9.76 26.68 12.42
C HIS A 68 8.37 27.33 12.34
N GLY A 69 7.72 27.23 11.18
CA GLY A 69 6.50 27.96 10.85
C GLY A 69 6.75 29.46 10.65
N PRO A 70 5.69 30.27 10.48
CA PRO A 70 5.81 31.70 10.23
C PRO A 70 6.66 32.45 11.27
N GLY A 71 7.67 33.19 10.81
CA GLY A 71 8.65 33.89 11.62
C GLY A 71 8.26 35.31 12.03
N SER A 72 7.09 35.81 11.64
CA SER A 72 6.67 37.20 11.91
C SER A 72 6.73 37.58 13.40
N ARG A 73 6.28 36.69 14.29
CA ARG A 73 6.36 36.88 15.75
C ARG A 73 7.80 36.88 16.28
N HIS A 74 8.68 36.10 15.64
CA HIS A 74 10.10 36.08 15.96
C HIS A 74 10.77 37.40 15.54
N VAL A 75 10.46 37.92 14.35
CA VAL A 75 10.96 39.22 13.88
C VAL A 75 10.52 40.34 14.82
N GLU A 76 9.22 40.42 15.16
CA GLU A 76 8.70 41.41 16.12
C GLU A 76 9.43 41.33 17.47
N TRP A 77 9.73 40.12 17.94
CA TRP A 77 10.49 39.88 19.17
C TRP A 77 11.96 40.29 19.04
N ALA A 78 12.60 40.00 17.91
CA ALA A 78 14.01 40.28 17.66
C ALA A 78 14.28 41.79 17.48
N GLU A 79 13.34 42.53 16.89
CA GLU A 79 13.43 43.98 16.68
C GLU A 79 13.33 44.79 17.98
N LEU A 80 12.78 44.22 19.06
CA LEU A 80 12.80 44.87 20.37
C LEU A 80 14.26 45.06 20.83
N PRO A 81 14.61 46.23 21.43
CA PRO A 81 15.90 46.42 22.07
C PRO A 81 16.19 45.28 23.05
N ASP A 82 17.44 44.84 23.17
CA ASP A 82 17.81 43.67 23.99
C ASP A 82 17.28 43.76 25.43
N MET A 83 17.22 44.97 26.02
CA MET A 83 16.68 45.21 27.37
C MET A 83 15.15 45.11 27.47
N ALA A 84 14.43 45.29 26.36
CA ALA A 84 12.97 45.22 26.26
C ALA A 84 12.47 43.87 25.72
N ARG A 85 13.38 43.00 25.27
CA ARG A 85 13.03 41.71 24.68
C ARG A 85 12.59 40.72 25.78
N PRO A 86 11.32 40.26 25.79
CA PRO A 86 10.87 39.32 26.80
C PRO A 86 11.59 37.98 26.64
N GLN A 87 11.91 37.33 27.76
CA GLN A 87 12.37 35.94 27.73
C GLN A 87 11.27 35.07 27.12
N SER A 88 11.65 34.20 26.19
CA SER A 88 10.76 33.29 25.49
C SER A 88 11.46 31.94 25.37
N ALA A 89 10.73 30.84 25.52
CA ALA A 89 11.29 29.49 25.43
C ALA A 89 11.91 29.21 24.05
N ASP A 90 11.24 29.63 22.97
CA ASP A 90 11.66 29.39 21.57
C ASP A 90 11.69 30.67 20.73
N TYR A 91 12.09 31.79 21.34
CA TYR A 91 12.27 33.05 20.59
C TYR A 91 11.02 33.49 19.79
N LYS A 92 9.82 33.15 20.28
CA LYS A 92 8.50 33.41 19.65
C LYS A 92 8.24 32.69 18.31
N LEU A 93 9.03 31.68 17.96
CA LEU A 93 8.73 30.78 16.82
C LEU A 93 7.46 29.95 17.09
N VAL A 94 6.78 29.53 16.02
CA VAL A 94 5.54 28.76 16.10
C VAL A 94 5.82 27.34 16.56
N VAL A 95 6.81 26.69 15.94
CA VAL A 95 7.23 25.33 16.29
C VAL A 95 8.26 25.37 17.41
N GLN A 96 7.94 24.73 18.54
CA GLN A 96 8.83 24.59 19.69
C GLN A 96 9.80 23.43 19.47
N ALA A 97 10.92 23.70 18.80
CA ALA A 97 11.90 22.66 18.47
C ALA A 97 12.63 22.10 19.70
N LYS A 98 12.70 22.86 20.80
CA LYS A 98 13.43 22.45 21.99
C LYS A 98 12.67 21.38 22.76
N GLY A 99 13.34 20.26 23.01
CA GLY A 99 12.80 19.18 23.85
C GLY A 99 11.90 18.21 23.11
N MET A 100 11.78 18.33 21.78
CA MET A 100 11.07 17.35 20.96
C MET A 100 11.59 15.93 21.19
N ASP A 101 10.66 15.00 21.30
CA ASP A 101 10.94 13.57 21.22
C ASP A 101 11.13 13.12 19.76
N SER A 102 11.35 11.82 19.56
CA SER A 102 11.53 11.22 18.24
C SER A 102 10.28 11.27 17.38
N HIS A 103 9.10 11.17 17.98
CA HIS A 103 7.85 11.27 17.22
C HIS A 103 7.74 12.67 16.61
N GLN A 104 7.79 13.70 17.47
CA GLN A 104 7.64 15.10 17.08
C GLN A 104 8.71 15.54 16.06
N GLN A 105 9.99 15.21 16.29
CA GLN A 105 11.05 15.66 15.38
C GLN A 105 11.03 14.90 14.03
N VAL A 106 10.72 13.60 14.02
CA VAL A 106 10.69 12.84 12.77
C VAL A 106 9.50 13.28 11.91
N GLU A 107 8.36 13.56 12.52
CA GLU A 107 7.19 14.07 11.82
C GLU A 107 7.39 15.49 11.29
N LEU A 108 8.20 16.32 11.96
CA LEU A 108 8.59 17.63 11.41
C LEU A 108 9.37 17.50 10.09
N CYS A 109 10.11 16.40 9.90
CA CYS A 109 10.89 16.13 8.68
C CYS A 109 10.11 15.34 7.61
N ALA A 110 9.05 14.62 8.01
CA ALA A 110 8.24 13.77 7.14
C ALA A 110 7.58 14.50 5.94
N PRO A 111 7.20 15.80 6.03
CA PRO A 111 6.76 16.58 4.88
C PRO A 111 7.76 16.65 3.72
N CYS A 112 9.02 16.23 3.89
CA CYS A 112 9.96 16.14 2.78
C CYS A 112 10.57 14.73 2.66
N HIS A 113 10.82 14.08 3.80
CA HIS A 113 11.60 12.85 3.87
C HIS A 113 10.75 11.57 3.97
N ALA A 114 9.54 11.59 3.41
CA ALA A 114 8.62 10.44 3.35
C ALA A 114 7.91 10.33 2.00
N ARG A 115 7.70 9.09 1.54
CA ARG A 115 6.68 8.78 0.53
C ARG A 115 5.30 8.79 1.18
N ARG A 116 4.42 9.63 0.67
CA ARG A 116 3.13 9.96 1.30
C ARG A 116 2.14 10.53 0.29
N ALA A 117 0.86 10.47 0.62
CA ALA A 117 -0.18 11.30 -0.01
C ALA A 117 -0.34 12.61 0.77
N ILE A 118 -0.76 13.68 0.10
CA ILE A 118 -0.97 15.00 0.71
C ILE A 118 -2.47 15.29 0.78
N LEU A 119 -2.94 15.75 1.95
CA LEU A 119 -4.35 16.00 2.26
C LEU A 119 -4.69 17.51 2.30
N GLY A 120 -3.71 18.37 2.08
CA GLY A 120 -3.81 19.83 2.06
C GLY A 120 -2.46 20.49 2.34
N ASP A 121 -2.42 21.82 2.37
CA ASP A 121 -1.21 22.56 2.76
C ASP A 121 -0.79 22.19 4.19
N TYR A 122 0.52 22.10 4.42
CA TYR A 122 1.10 21.99 5.76
C TYR A 122 1.29 23.39 6.37
N THR A 123 0.73 23.63 7.57
CA THR A 123 0.76 24.95 8.22
C THR A 123 1.50 24.97 9.56
N HIS A 124 2.04 23.83 9.98
CA HIS A 124 2.65 23.60 11.29
C HIS A 124 1.68 23.75 12.48
N ALA A 125 0.39 23.95 12.21
CA ALA A 125 -0.65 24.04 13.24
C ALA A 125 -1.33 22.69 13.49
N GLU A 126 -1.10 21.72 12.61
CA GLU A 126 -1.65 20.38 12.68
C GLU A 126 -1.06 19.61 13.89
N PRO A 127 -1.90 19.02 14.76
CA PRO A 127 -1.43 18.26 15.92
C PRO A 127 -0.86 16.89 15.55
N ASP A 128 -1.26 16.32 14.40
CA ASP A 128 -0.81 15.01 13.92
C ASP A 128 -0.39 15.10 12.44
N LEU A 129 0.63 14.32 12.06
CA LEU A 129 1.08 14.21 10.67
C LEU A 129 -0.09 13.86 9.72
N LEU A 130 -0.98 12.98 10.17
CA LEU A 130 -2.13 12.49 9.42
C LEU A 130 -3.25 13.54 9.21
N ASP A 131 -3.10 14.76 9.73
CA ASP A 131 -3.99 15.86 9.39
C ASP A 131 -3.70 16.46 8.00
N SER A 132 -2.43 16.41 7.59
CA SER A 132 -1.95 17.00 6.33
C SER A 132 -1.40 15.98 5.35
N MET A 133 -1.02 14.77 5.80
CA MET A 133 -0.42 13.77 4.91
C MET A 133 -0.57 12.33 5.41
N LEU A 134 -0.65 11.38 4.47
CA LEU A 134 -0.74 9.95 4.79
C LEU A 134 0.53 9.22 4.31
N PRO A 135 1.41 8.76 5.21
CA PRO A 135 2.61 8.01 4.81
C PRO A 135 2.24 6.66 4.17
N SER A 136 3.04 6.23 3.21
CA SER A 136 2.85 4.92 2.59
C SER A 136 3.23 3.78 3.54
N LEU A 137 2.38 2.75 3.59
CA LEU A 137 2.67 1.48 4.26
C LEU A 137 3.85 0.75 3.59
N LEU A 138 4.20 -0.43 4.11
CA LEU A 138 5.19 -1.32 3.49
C LEU A 138 4.60 -2.00 2.25
N ALA A 139 4.30 -1.21 1.22
CA ALA A 139 3.73 -1.68 -0.04
C ALA A 139 4.77 -2.47 -0.86
N PRO A 140 4.36 -3.51 -1.62
CA PRO A 140 5.29 -4.39 -2.37
C PRO A 140 6.21 -3.68 -3.36
N GLU A 141 5.75 -2.59 -3.97
CA GLU A 141 6.48 -1.78 -4.94
C GLU A 141 7.42 -0.75 -4.29
N LEU A 142 7.29 -0.54 -2.97
CA LEU A 142 8.01 0.47 -2.21
C LEU A 142 9.02 -0.12 -1.22
N TYR A 143 8.70 -1.28 -0.65
CA TYR A 143 9.50 -1.95 0.38
C TYR A 143 9.62 -3.46 0.15
N PHE A 144 10.80 -3.97 0.46
CA PHE A 144 10.99 -5.40 0.70
C PHE A 144 10.10 -5.89 1.84
N THR A 145 9.77 -7.18 1.86
CA THR A 145 8.89 -7.76 2.88
C THR A 145 9.45 -7.67 4.29
N ASP A 146 10.77 -7.61 4.42
CA ASP A 146 11.43 -7.37 5.70
C ASP A 146 11.51 -5.88 6.08
N GLY A 147 10.89 -4.99 5.30
CA GLY A 147 10.77 -3.56 5.59
C GLY A 147 11.97 -2.72 5.16
N GLN A 148 12.96 -3.32 4.47
CA GLN A 148 14.03 -2.55 3.83
C GLN A 148 13.47 -1.71 2.67
N ILE A 149 14.10 -0.56 2.42
CA ILE A 149 13.82 0.29 1.26
C ILE A 149 13.99 -0.52 -0.04
N LEU A 150 12.96 -0.57 -0.88
CA LEU A 150 13.06 -1.12 -2.24
C LEU A 150 13.25 0.01 -3.26
N ASP A 151 12.38 1.01 -3.19
CA ASP A 151 12.29 2.10 -4.18
C ASP A 151 12.03 3.48 -3.51
N GLU A 152 11.27 4.36 -4.15
CA GLU A 152 11.09 5.77 -3.81
C GLU A 152 10.34 6.07 -2.49
N VAL A 153 10.94 5.70 -1.35
CA VAL A 153 10.30 5.82 -0.02
C VAL A 153 10.92 6.83 0.92
N TYR A 154 12.07 7.40 0.55
CA TYR A 154 12.90 8.25 1.42
C TYR A 154 13.31 7.51 2.71
N VAL A 155 13.30 8.17 3.89
CA VAL A 155 13.86 7.60 5.14
C VAL A 155 12.87 7.52 6.29
N TYR A 156 11.74 8.25 6.27
CA TYR A 156 10.73 8.21 7.33
C TYR A 156 10.26 6.78 7.66
N GLY A 157 9.86 6.02 6.65
CA GLY A 157 9.33 4.68 6.86
C GLY A 157 10.38 3.70 7.39
N SER A 158 11.64 3.78 6.95
CA SER A 158 12.71 2.92 7.50
C SER A 158 13.13 3.35 8.92
N PHE A 159 13.18 4.65 9.20
CA PHE A 159 13.53 5.17 10.52
C PHE A 159 12.49 4.83 11.60
N THR A 160 11.20 5.01 11.31
CA THR A 160 10.09 4.69 12.25
C THR A 160 9.98 3.20 12.57
N GLN A 161 10.49 2.32 11.69
CA GLN A 161 10.61 0.88 11.97
C GLN A 161 11.77 0.53 12.92
N SER A 162 12.69 1.47 13.18
CA SER A 162 13.93 1.17 13.86
C SER A 162 13.79 1.07 15.38
N LYS A 163 14.71 0.32 15.99
CA LYS A 163 14.88 0.35 17.45
C LYS A 163 15.42 1.68 17.96
N MET A 164 16.04 2.50 17.10
CA MET A 164 16.54 3.81 17.47
C MET A 164 15.37 4.74 17.72
N TYR A 165 14.40 4.77 16.80
CA TYR A 165 13.15 5.51 16.95
C TYR A 165 12.40 5.10 18.22
N SER A 166 12.21 3.80 18.47
CA SER A 166 11.53 3.35 19.70
C SER A 166 12.31 3.60 21.01
N ARG A 167 13.56 4.06 20.91
CA ARG A 167 14.41 4.48 22.03
C ARG A 167 14.62 6.00 22.06
N ASN A 168 13.73 6.75 21.42
CA ASN A 168 13.73 8.21 21.40
C ASN A 168 14.99 8.82 20.76
N VAL A 169 15.63 8.10 19.82
CA VAL A 169 16.68 8.67 18.98
C VAL A 169 16.02 9.42 17.82
N ARG A 170 16.56 10.59 17.52
CA ARG A 170 16.00 11.57 16.59
C ARG A 170 17.00 11.87 15.48
N CYS A 171 16.56 12.56 14.44
CA CYS A 171 17.43 12.98 13.34
C CYS A 171 18.61 13.83 13.86
N SER A 172 18.34 14.74 14.80
CA SER A 172 19.32 15.65 15.40
C SER A 172 20.39 14.99 16.28
N ASP A 173 20.20 13.73 16.68
CA ASP A 173 21.23 12.98 17.42
C ASP A 173 22.33 12.46 16.46
N CYS A 174 22.07 12.49 15.15
CA CYS A 174 23.01 12.06 14.12
C CYS A 174 23.36 13.15 13.10
N HIS A 175 22.47 14.11 12.87
CA HIS A 175 22.62 15.19 11.89
C HIS A 175 22.54 16.56 12.56
N ASP A 176 23.32 17.50 12.07
CA ASP A 176 23.04 18.91 12.33
C ASP A 176 21.77 19.30 11.57
N VAL A 177 20.79 19.90 12.24
CA VAL A 177 19.47 20.16 11.65
C VAL A 177 19.47 21.29 10.63
N HIS A 178 20.51 22.12 10.58
CA HIS A 178 20.62 23.24 9.64
C HIS A 178 21.53 22.91 8.46
N SER A 179 22.64 22.20 8.68
CA SER A 179 23.54 21.80 7.58
C SER A 179 23.21 20.43 6.99
N VAL A 180 22.40 19.63 7.68
CA VAL A 180 22.10 18.20 7.44
C VAL A 180 23.32 17.27 7.43
N GLU A 181 24.52 17.82 7.68
CA GLU A 181 25.75 17.05 7.82
C GLU A 181 25.72 16.21 9.09
N ARG A 182 26.55 15.16 9.13
CA ARG A 182 26.66 14.31 10.31
C ARG A 182 27.33 15.08 11.44
N VAL A 183 26.82 14.94 12.65
CA VAL A 183 27.44 15.55 13.84
C VAL A 183 28.79 14.93 14.20
N LYS A 184 29.05 13.71 13.72
CA LYS A 184 30.31 12.97 13.88
C LYS A 184 30.59 12.13 12.64
N GLU A 185 31.88 11.96 12.36
CA GLU A 185 32.35 11.19 11.21
C GLU A 185 32.58 9.71 11.52
N GLY A 186 32.31 8.86 10.53
CA GLY A 186 32.53 7.41 10.60
C GLY A 186 31.80 6.74 11.79
N ASN A 187 32.45 5.74 12.39
CA ASN A 187 31.87 4.97 13.50
C ASN A 187 31.63 5.82 14.75
N ALA A 188 32.31 6.96 14.92
CA ALA A 188 32.11 7.84 16.07
C ALA A 188 30.66 8.32 16.22
N LEU A 189 29.89 8.33 15.12
CA LEU A 189 28.45 8.63 15.11
C LEU A 189 27.64 7.58 15.89
N CYS A 190 27.86 6.30 15.62
CA CYS A 190 27.17 5.20 16.28
C CYS A 190 27.68 5.00 17.72
N LEU A 191 28.97 5.30 17.95
CA LEU A 191 29.63 5.14 19.25
C LEU A 191 29.24 6.18 20.30
N GLN A 192 28.35 7.12 19.96
CA GLN A 192 27.70 7.99 20.93
C GLN A 192 26.90 7.19 21.95
N CYS A 193 26.28 6.09 21.51
CA CYS A 193 25.44 5.23 22.34
C CYS A 193 25.99 3.80 22.44
N HIS A 194 26.76 3.35 21.45
CA HIS A 194 27.32 2.00 21.41
C HIS A 194 28.76 1.96 21.95
N ARG A 195 29.08 0.92 22.72
CA ARG A 195 30.42 0.77 23.33
C ARG A 195 31.46 0.37 22.28
N ALA A 196 32.43 1.25 22.04
CA ALA A 196 33.51 1.01 21.06
C ALA A 196 34.28 -0.27 21.33
N SER A 197 34.58 -0.57 22.60
CA SER A 197 35.30 -1.78 23.03
C SER A 197 34.57 -3.09 22.71
N ILE A 198 33.28 -3.03 22.38
CA ILE A 198 32.48 -4.19 21.99
C ILE A 198 32.27 -4.19 20.47
N TYR A 199 31.78 -3.08 19.93
CA TYR A 199 31.25 -3.04 18.56
C TYR A 199 32.25 -2.52 17.51
N ASP A 200 33.17 -1.63 17.87
CA ASP A 200 34.17 -1.08 16.92
C ASP A 200 35.49 -1.85 17.03
N THR A 201 35.40 -3.17 16.89
CA THR A 201 36.55 -4.07 16.99
C THR A 201 36.52 -5.10 15.86
N LYS A 202 37.71 -5.60 15.48
CA LYS A 202 37.82 -6.68 14.49
C LYS A 202 37.08 -7.96 14.89
N ALA A 203 36.87 -8.18 16.19
CA ALA A 203 36.10 -9.33 16.68
C ALA A 203 34.58 -9.17 16.45
N HIS A 204 34.12 -7.96 16.15
CA HIS A 204 32.74 -7.68 15.75
C HIS A 204 32.63 -7.53 14.23
N HIS A 205 33.35 -6.59 13.62
CA HIS A 205 33.14 -6.36 12.19
C HIS A 205 33.84 -7.40 11.30
N PHE A 206 34.86 -8.14 11.77
CA PHE A 206 35.64 -9.13 11.00
C PHE A 206 36.35 -8.61 9.73
N HIS A 207 36.32 -7.30 9.51
CA HIS A 207 36.95 -6.64 8.36
C HIS A 207 38.28 -5.95 8.73
N LYS A 208 39.07 -5.62 7.71
CA LYS A 208 40.22 -4.73 7.87
C LYS A 208 39.74 -3.32 8.18
N GLN A 209 40.52 -2.57 8.96
CA GLN A 209 40.29 -1.16 9.25
C GLN A 209 41.02 -0.27 8.26
N ARG A 210 40.63 1.01 8.22
CA ARG A 210 41.27 2.01 7.35
C ARG A 210 42.76 2.14 7.69
N GLY A 211 43.61 2.13 6.67
CA GLY A 211 45.07 2.17 6.81
C GLY A 211 45.75 0.81 6.91
N GLU A 212 44.99 -0.28 6.98
CA GLU A 212 45.55 -1.63 6.89
C GLU A 212 45.82 -2.04 5.43
N LYS A 213 46.77 -2.95 5.21
CA LYS A 213 47.13 -3.43 3.87
C LYS A 213 46.04 -4.36 3.31
N GLY A 214 45.58 -4.09 2.09
CA GLY A 214 44.62 -4.93 1.37
C GLY A 214 44.38 -4.42 -0.05
N GLU A 215 43.54 -5.15 -0.78
CA GLU A 215 43.05 -4.71 -2.09
C GLU A 215 41.62 -4.18 -1.93
N PRO A 216 41.29 -3.03 -2.53
CA PRO A 216 39.93 -2.52 -2.53
C PRO A 216 39.03 -3.32 -3.48
N ILE A 217 37.72 -3.28 -3.24
CA ILE A 217 36.73 -3.88 -4.15
C ILE A 217 36.52 -2.92 -5.30
N LYS A 218 36.67 -3.43 -6.52
CA LYS A 218 36.53 -2.66 -7.77
C LYS A 218 35.40 -3.23 -8.63
N SER A 219 34.72 -2.37 -9.38
CA SER A 219 33.80 -2.78 -10.44
C SER A 219 34.56 -3.36 -11.64
N ALA A 220 33.81 -3.94 -12.58
CA ALA A 220 34.38 -4.54 -13.79
C ALA A 220 35.19 -3.56 -14.66
N ASP A 221 34.86 -2.26 -14.62
CA ASP A 221 35.58 -1.16 -15.28
C ASP A 221 36.78 -0.63 -14.47
N GLY A 222 37.10 -1.25 -13.33
CA GLY A 222 38.25 -0.91 -12.49
C GLY A 222 38.03 0.22 -11.49
N LYS A 223 36.83 0.81 -11.42
CA LYS A 223 36.50 1.84 -10.42
C LYS A 223 36.42 1.22 -9.03
N VAL A 224 37.05 1.86 -8.04
CA VAL A 224 36.93 1.43 -6.62
C VAL A 224 35.50 1.66 -6.15
N LEU A 225 34.83 0.57 -5.76
CA LEU A 225 33.50 0.57 -5.16
C LEU A 225 33.59 0.69 -3.63
N PHE A 226 34.50 -0.05 -3.02
CA PHE A 226 34.74 -0.02 -1.58
C PHE A 226 36.25 -0.06 -1.31
N ASP A 227 36.74 0.94 -0.58
CA ASP A 227 38.15 1.02 -0.20
C ASP A 227 38.48 0.08 0.97
N VAL A 228 39.77 -0.25 1.15
CA VAL A 228 40.24 -1.04 2.29
C VAL A 228 39.94 -0.30 3.58
N GLY A 229 39.16 -0.94 4.46
CA GLY A 229 38.66 -0.33 5.68
C GLY A 229 37.15 -0.09 5.68
N SER A 230 36.52 0.03 4.51
CA SER A 230 35.08 0.36 4.41
C SER A 230 34.21 -0.67 5.13
N GLY A 231 34.53 -1.96 5.04
CA GLY A 231 33.78 -3.02 5.72
C GLY A 231 33.84 -2.98 7.26
N ALA A 232 34.71 -2.16 7.85
CA ALA A 232 34.73 -1.91 9.29
C ALA A 232 33.77 -0.79 9.71
N GLU A 233 33.19 -0.04 8.76
CA GLU A 233 32.25 1.03 9.07
C GLU A 233 30.85 0.46 9.39
N CYS A 234 30.26 0.90 10.50
CA CYS A 234 28.96 0.40 10.98
C CYS A 234 27.87 0.53 9.92
N VAL A 235 27.84 1.66 9.20
CA VAL A 235 26.80 1.98 8.21
C VAL A 235 26.82 1.03 7.01
N GLN A 236 27.96 0.43 6.66
CA GLN A 236 28.04 -0.48 5.51
C GLN A 236 27.24 -1.77 5.73
N CYS A 237 27.10 -2.20 6.98
CA CYS A 237 26.36 -3.39 7.37
C CYS A 237 24.97 -3.07 7.91
N HIS A 238 24.85 -2.01 8.70
CA HIS A 238 23.63 -1.70 9.45
C HIS A 238 22.71 -0.70 8.75
N MET A 239 23.21 0.05 7.79
CA MET A 239 22.45 1.04 7.02
C MET A 239 22.77 0.93 5.53
N PRO A 240 22.59 -0.26 4.92
CA PRO A 240 23.02 -0.49 3.55
C PRO A 240 22.36 0.51 2.60
N GLU A 241 23.17 1.16 1.79
CA GLU A 241 22.69 2.13 0.81
C GLU A 241 22.18 1.45 -0.45
N ARG A 242 21.13 2.03 -1.03
CA ARG A 242 20.58 1.66 -2.33
C ARG A 242 20.50 2.89 -3.25
N PRO A 243 20.69 2.70 -4.57
CA PRO A 243 20.50 3.78 -5.52
C PRO A 243 19.00 4.11 -5.66
N TYR A 244 18.63 5.31 -5.24
CA TYR A 244 17.42 6.03 -5.57
C TYR A 244 17.60 6.73 -6.92
N MET A 245 16.61 6.60 -7.81
CA MET A 245 16.64 7.21 -9.15
C MET A 245 17.95 6.95 -9.93
N VAL A 246 18.53 5.75 -9.73
CA VAL A 246 19.77 5.25 -10.33
C VAL A 246 21.05 6.06 -9.99
N ILE A 247 20.95 7.25 -9.39
CA ILE A 247 22.07 8.18 -9.24
C ILE A 247 22.31 8.67 -7.80
N ASP A 248 21.29 8.65 -6.95
CA ASP A 248 21.35 9.14 -5.56
C ASP A 248 21.38 7.95 -4.60
N TYR A 249 22.41 7.83 -3.77
CA TYR A 249 22.50 6.70 -2.82
C TYR A 249 21.83 7.09 -1.52
N ARG A 250 20.87 6.27 -1.06
CA ARG A 250 20.16 6.49 0.18
C ARG A 250 20.37 5.34 1.14
N ALA A 251 20.81 5.68 2.35
CA ALA A 251 21.02 4.73 3.44
C ALA A 251 19.68 4.30 4.05
N ASP A 252 19.50 3.01 4.25
CA ASP A 252 18.35 2.49 4.99
C ASP A 252 18.49 2.83 6.49
N HIS A 253 17.49 3.55 7.02
CA HIS A 253 17.50 4.08 8.38
C HIS A 253 16.83 3.15 9.40
N SER A 254 16.66 1.87 9.08
CA SER A 254 16.15 0.88 10.03
C SER A 254 17.22 0.30 10.96
N PHE A 255 18.51 0.59 10.70
CA PHE A 255 19.68 0.21 11.52
C PHE A 255 19.75 -1.31 11.82
N ARG A 256 19.51 -2.15 10.81
CA ARG A 256 19.29 -3.58 11.00
C ARG A 256 20.56 -4.33 11.32
N ILE A 257 20.42 -5.38 12.14
CA ILE A 257 21.44 -6.44 12.21
C ILE A 257 21.34 -7.23 10.90
N PRO A 258 22.44 -7.50 10.17
CA PRO A 258 22.38 -8.25 8.91
C PRO A 258 21.68 -9.61 9.06
N ARG A 259 20.76 -9.91 8.14
CA ARG A 259 19.94 -11.13 8.13
C ARG A 259 19.97 -11.86 6.76
N PRO A 260 21.11 -12.44 6.33
CA PRO A 260 21.16 -13.21 5.08
C PRO A 260 20.22 -14.43 5.09
N ASP A 261 19.84 -14.95 6.26
CA ASP A 261 18.80 -15.98 6.39
C ASP A 261 17.42 -15.52 5.85
N LEU A 262 17.13 -14.22 5.91
CA LEU A 262 15.95 -13.63 5.28
C LEU A 262 16.14 -13.42 3.79
N SER A 263 17.37 -13.15 3.31
CA SER A 263 17.66 -13.12 1.87
C SER A 263 17.33 -14.45 1.20
N ILE A 264 17.75 -15.55 1.81
CA ILE A 264 17.49 -16.91 1.30
C ILE A 264 15.99 -17.21 1.23
N LYS A 265 15.21 -16.76 2.23
CA LYS A 265 13.78 -17.08 2.35
C LYS A 265 12.88 -16.16 1.55
N LEU A 266 13.22 -14.88 1.51
CA LEU A 266 12.33 -13.79 1.08
C LEU A 266 12.87 -13.04 -0.14
N ASN A 267 14.03 -13.43 -0.67
CA ASN A 267 14.72 -12.74 -1.76
C ASN A 267 14.96 -11.25 -1.45
N THR A 268 15.27 -10.94 -0.20
CA THR A 268 15.59 -9.58 0.28
C THR A 268 17.10 -9.35 0.21
N PRO A 269 17.56 -8.10 0.00
CA PRO A 269 18.99 -7.83 -0.06
C PRO A 269 19.64 -8.02 1.32
N ASN A 270 20.90 -8.39 1.33
CA ASN A 270 21.74 -8.33 2.54
C ASN A 270 22.99 -7.48 2.30
N ALA A 271 23.54 -6.96 3.40
CA ALA A 271 24.68 -6.06 3.34
C ALA A 271 25.99 -6.75 2.86
N CYS A 272 26.14 -8.06 3.08
CA CYS A 272 27.36 -8.79 2.78
C CYS A 272 27.59 -8.91 1.26
N ASN A 273 26.55 -9.33 0.53
CA ASN A 273 26.63 -9.61 -0.91
C ASN A 273 26.75 -8.35 -1.78
N ARG A 274 26.67 -7.14 -1.19
CA ARG A 274 27.01 -5.86 -1.86
C ARG A 274 28.51 -5.77 -2.18
N CYS A 275 29.33 -6.30 -1.27
CA CYS A 275 30.79 -6.34 -1.38
C CYS A 275 31.27 -7.71 -1.88
N HIS A 276 30.59 -8.78 -1.46
CA HIS A 276 30.89 -10.16 -1.80
C HIS A 276 29.97 -10.68 -2.92
N ILE A 277 29.99 -9.99 -4.07
CA ILE A 277 29.11 -10.25 -5.21
C ILE A 277 29.32 -11.63 -5.85
N ASP A 278 30.47 -12.26 -5.60
CA ASP A 278 30.84 -13.60 -6.08
C ASP A 278 30.36 -14.72 -5.14
N LYS A 279 29.74 -14.37 -4.01
CA LYS A 279 29.24 -15.31 -3.03
C LYS A 279 27.72 -15.44 -3.11
N ALA A 280 27.22 -16.62 -2.79
CA ALA A 280 25.80 -16.86 -2.61
C ALA A 280 25.32 -16.37 -1.23
N ASP A 281 24.02 -16.17 -1.05
CA ASP A 281 23.46 -15.76 0.25
C ASP A 281 23.69 -16.81 1.35
N GLN A 282 23.74 -18.10 0.99
CA GLN A 282 24.08 -19.19 1.92
C GLN A 282 25.46 -18.99 2.55
N TRP A 283 26.44 -18.54 1.77
CA TRP A 283 27.77 -18.24 2.30
C TRP A 283 27.72 -17.12 3.34
N SER A 284 26.91 -16.09 3.08
CA SER A 284 26.72 -14.97 4.02
C SER A 284 26.05 -15.42 5.32
N ASP A 285 25.03 -16.27 5.23
CA ASP A 285 24.34 -16.82 6.41
C ASP A 285 25.24 -17.76 7.23
N GLU A 286 25.95 -18.68 6.56
CA GLU A 286 26.92 -19.57 7.19
C GLU A 286 28.04 -18.79 7.88
N THR A 287 28.51 -17.71 7.25
CA THR A 287 29.56 -16.84 7.80
C THR A 287 29.07 -16.11 9.06
N ILE A 288 27.88 -15.51 9.01
CA ILE A 288 27.28 -14.85 10.17
C ILE A 288 26.97 -15.86 11.30
N THR A 289 26.54 -17.07 10.95
CA THR A 289 26.33 -18.16 11.91
C THR A 289 27.63 -18.61 12.56
N LYS A 290 28.73 -18.70 11.80
CA LYS A 290 30.06 -18.99 12.34
C LYS A 290 30.55 -17.91 13.30
N TRP A 291 30.29 -16.64 13.00
CA TRP A 291 30.74 -15.50 13.81
C TRP A 291 29.92 -15.30 15.08
N TYR A 292 28.60 -15.43 14.99
CA TYR A 292 27.66 -15.01 16.04
C TYR A 292 26.79 -16.14 16.60
N GLY A 293 27.00 -17.37 16.14
CA GLY A 293 26.18 -18.53 16.49
C GLY A 293 24.88 -18.60 15.68
N PRO A 294 24.13 -19.72 15.77
CA PRO A 294 22.99 -20.03 14.89
C PRO A 294 21.67 -19.34 15.28
N GLY A 295 21.56 -18.76 16.48
CA GLY A 295 20.30 -18.20 16.97
C GLY A 295 19.93 -16.88 16.28
N ARG A 296 18.80 -16.86 15.55
CA ARG A 296 18.20 -15.64 15.00
C ARG A 296 16.78 -15.50 15.51
N LYS A 297 16.37 -14.26 15.81
CA LYS A 297 14.98 -13.97 16.17
C LYS A 297 14.09 -14.09 14.93
N ALA A 298 12.86 -14.54 15.13
CA ALA A 298 11.81 -14.42 14.12
C ALA A 298 11.70 -12.96 13.65
N HIS A 299 11.30 -12.77 12.41
CA HIS A 299 11.16 -11.46 11.79
C HIS A 299 9.80 -11.37 11.13
N TYR A 300 9.11 -10.24 11.29
CA TYR A 300 7.77 -10.02 10.73
C TYR A 300 7.71 -10.20 9.21
N GLY A 301 8.85 -10.03 8.52
CA GLY A 301 8.91 -10.11 7.07
C GLY A 301 8.46 -11.45 6.48
N THR A 302 8.61 -12.57 7.21
CA THR A 302 8.08 -13.86 6.73
C THR A 302 6.54 -13.91 6.78
N VAL A 303 5.93 -13.22 7.76
CA VAL A 303 4.47 -13.11 7.89
C VAL A 303 3.92 -12.20 6.81
N LEU A 304 4.54 -11.03 6.60
CA LEU A 304 4.13 -10.08 5.56
C LEU A 304 4.28 -10.68 4.15
N ASP A 305 5.36 -11.42 3.89
CA ASP A 305 5.55 -12.14 2.63
C ASP A 305 4.46 -13.17 2.36
N GLY A 306 4.15 -14.02 3.36
CA GLY A 306 3.03 -14.96 3.25
C GLY A 306 1.70 -14.27 3.01
N GLY A 307 1.48 -13.11 3.63
CA GLY A 307 0.29 -12.28 3.48
C GLY A 307 0.15 -11.72 2.06
N ARG A 308 1.24 -11.17 1.50
CA ARG A 308 1.28 -10.67 0.11
C ARG A 308 0.99 -11.77 -0.92
N HIS A 309 1.33 -13.02 -0.61
CA HIS A 309 1.07 -14.18 -1.46
C HIS A 309 -0.26 -14.90 -1.16
N GLY A 310 -1.09 -14.38 -0.25
CA GLY A 310 -2.39 -14.98 0.08
C GLY A 310 -2.30 -16.35 0.75
N SER A 311 -1.18 -16.65 1.43
CA SER A 311 -1.00 -17.93 2.14
C SER A 311 -1.95 -18.03 3.33
N ALA A 312 -2.81 -19.05 3.37
CA ALA A 312 -3.72 -19.28 4.49
C ALA A 312 -2.99 -19.56 5.83
N GLN A 313 -1.73 -20.02 5.78
CA GLN A 313 -0.97 -20.40 6.98
C GLN A 313 -0.58 -19.22 7.86
N VAL A 314 -0.52 -18.00 7.30
CA VAL A 314 -0.12 -16.80 8.04
C VAL A 314 -1.29 -16.00 8.60
N TYR A 315 -2.53 -16.47 8.42
CA TYR A 315 -3.74 -15.73 8.83
C TYR A 315 -3.71 -15.33 10.31
N GLU A 316 -3.50 -16.30 11.21
CA GLU A 316 -3.40 -16.03 12.65
C GLU A 316 -2.19 -15.16 13.01
N ASP A 317 -1.08 -15.32 12.29
CA ASP A 317 0.15 -14.59 12.55
C ASP A 317 0.05 -13.13 12.08
N LEU A 318 -0.73 -12.84 11.03
CA LEU A 318 -1.07 -11.47 10.62
C LEU A 318 -1.90 -10.77 11.70
N ILE A 319 -2.90 -11.45 12.27
CA ILE A 319 -3.70 -10.90 13.38
C ILE A 319 -2.82 -10.61 14.60
N LYS A 320 -1.97 -11.56 15.01
CA LYS A 320 -1.02 -11.37 16.12
C LYS A 320 -0.07 -10.21 15.84
N LEU A 321 0.47 -10.12 14.63
CA LEU A 321 1.39 -9.05 14.24
C LEU A 321 0.72 -7.67 14.24
N ALA A 322 -0.52 -7.56 13.77
CA ALA A 322 -1.27 -6.31 13.80
C ALA A 322 -1.58 -5.85 15.24
N GLY A 323 -1.91 -6.79 16.13
CA GLY A 323 -2.27 -6.52 17.52
C GLY A 323 -1.10 -6.35 18.51
N ASP A 324 0.14 -6.69 18.14
CA ASP A 324 1.28 -6.64 19.06
C ASP A 324 1.98 -5.26 19.06
N PRO A 325 1.86 -4.47 20.15
CA PRO A 325 2.42 -3.12 20.24
C PRO A 325 3.96 -3.11 20.32
N LEU A 326 4.62 -4.26 20.43
CA LEU A 326 6.08 -4.35 20.36
C LEU A 326 6.63 -4.19 18.94
N TYR A 327 5.77 -4.30 17.92
CA TYR A 327 6.14 -4.05 16.53
C TYR A 327 5.88 -2.60 16.11
N PRO A 328 6.64 -2.06 15.15
CA PRO A 328 6.42 -0.70 14.66
C PRO A 328 5.03 -0.50 14.06
N VAL A 329 4.46 0.69 14.26
CA VAL A 329 3.14 1.11 13.75
C VAL A 329 2.98 0.82 12.25
N LEU A 330 4.02 1.10 11.45
CA LEU A 330 4.02 0.86 10.01
C LEU A 330 3.92 -0.64 9.66
N VAL A 331 4.55 -1.50 10.46
CA VAL A 331 4.48 -2.97 10.30
C VAL A 331 3.10 -3.48 10.70
N ARG A 332 2.58 -3.04 11.85
CA ARG A 332 1.25 -3.40 12.36
C ARG A 332 0.16 -2.99 11.38
N SER A 333 0.22 -1.76 10.87
CA SER A 333 -0.69 -1.23 9.85
C SER A 333 -0.61 -2.01 8.53
N THR A 334 0.61 -2.40 8.11
CA THR A 334 0.77 -3.24 6.91
C THR A 334 0.12 -4.62 7.11
N ALA A 335 0.34 -5.26 8.26
CA ALA A 335 -0.29 -6.54 8.57
C ALA A 335 -1.83 -6.43 8.57
N LEU A 336 -2.36 -5.35 9.14
CA LEU A 336 -3.79 -5.05 9.18
C LEU A 336 -4.38 -4.86 7.76
N SER A 337 -3.70 -4.14 6.88
CA SER A 337 -4.12 -3.98 5.47
C SER A 337 -4.12 -5.32 4.71
N LEU A 338 -3.16 -6.21 4.98
CA LEU A 338 -3.09 -7.53 4.34
C LEU A 338 -4.25 -8.45 4.76
N LEU A 339 -4.86 -8.25 5.93
CA LEU A 339 -6.04 -9.03 6.36
C LEU A 339 -7.26 -8.85 5.45
N ALA A 340 -7.29 -7.84 4.58
CA ALA A 340 -8.36 -7.67 3.61
C ALA A 340 -8.48 -8.84 2.62
N ALA A 341 -7.38 -9.55 2.37
CA ALA A 341 -7.36 -10.78 1.58
C ALA A 341 -7.85 -12.02 2.36
N TYR A 342 -8.11 -11.89 3.66
CA TYR A 342 -8.47 -12.97 4.58
C TYR A 342 -9.78 -12.62 5.31
N PRO A 343 -10.94 -12.63 4.61
CA PRO A 343 -12.21 -12.32 5.24
C PRO A 343 -12.58 -13.40 6.26
N GLY A 344 -13.00 -12.98 7.46
CA GLY A 344 -13.35 -13.86 8.57
C GLY A 344 -13.79 -13.08 9.80
N GLU A 345 -14.37 -13.76 10.79
CA GLU A 345 -14.78 -13.14 12.05
C GLU A 345 -13.58 -12.62 12.83
N GLU A 346 -12.44 -13.32 12.81
CA GLU A 346 -11.23 -12.90 13.53
C GLU A 346 -10.58 -11.68 12.88
N SER A 347 -10.57 -11.58 11.54
CA SER A 347 -10.20 -10.33 10.84
C SER A 347 -11.10 -9.18 11.24
N SER A 348 -12.42 -9.40 11.27
CA SER A 348 -13.40 -8.37 11.66
C SER A 348 -13.12 -7.88 13.08
N HIS A 349 -12.87 -8.81 14.00
CA HIS A 349 -12.51 -8.49 15.38
C HIS A 349 -11.17 -7.75 15.49
N ALA A 350 -10.16 -8.12 14.70
CA ALA A 350 -8.89 -7.43 14.66
C ALA A 350 -9.04 -5.96 14.21
N TYR A 351 -9.89 -5.69 13.22
CA TYR A 351 -10.21 -4.31 12.82
C TYR A 351 -10.93 -3.56 13.94
N GLU A 352 -11.94 -4.16 14.59
CA GLU A 352 -12.66 -3.52 15.69
C GLU A 352 -11.73 -3.12 16.86
N LEU A 353 -10.78 -3.99 17.23
CA LEU A 353 -9.76 -3.67 18.23
C LEU A 353 -8.84 -2.54 17.77
N ALA A 354 -8.43 -2.56 16.49
CA ALA A 354 -7.54 -1.55 15.91
C ALA A 354 -8.19 -0.16 15.80
N LEU A 355 -9.52 -0.05 15.78
CA LEU A 355 -10.23 1.24 15.86
C LEU A 355 -10.01 1.97 17.20
N MET A 356 -9.57 1.26 18.23
CA MET A 356 -9.31 1.80 19.57
C MET A 356 -7.81 2.02 19.85
N ASP A 357 -6.94 1.83 18.86
CA ASP A 357 -5.49 1.98 19.03
C ASP A 357 -5.09 3.45 19.22
N ASP A 358 -4.02 3.71 19.98
CA ASP A 358 -3.53 5.06 20.23
C ASP A 358 -2.98 5.71 18.94
N ASP A 359 -2.44 4.90 18.01
CA ASP A 359 -1.85 5.38 16.76
C ASP A 359 -2.90 5.61 15.65
N ALA A 360 -2.96 6.84 15.13
CA ALA A 360 -3.93 7.22 14.10
C ALA A 360 -3.78 6.43 12.79
N LEU A 361 -2.56 6.03 12.43
CA LEU A 361 -2.32 5.22 11.21
C LEU A 361 -2.94 3.82 11.31
N ILE A 362 -2.97 3.24 12.51
CA ILE A 362 -3.62 1.94 12.76
C ILE A 362 -5.13 2.10 12.68
N ARG A 363 -5.69 3.12 13.37
CA ARG A 363 -7.12 3.43 13.31
C ARG A 363 -7.58 3.70 11.87
N ARG A 364 -6.87 4.53 11.11
CA ARG A 364 -7.19 4.82 9.69
C ARG A 364 -7.14 3.55 8.84
N THR A 365 -6.11 2.73 9.01
CA THR A 365 -5.99 1.45 8.26
C THR A 365 -7.13 0.51 8.59
N ALA A 366 -7.56 0.45 9.86
CA ALA A 366 -8.70 -0.33 10.30
C ALA A 366 -10.00 0.15 9.64
N VAL A 367 -10.25 1.46 9.61
CA VAL A 367 -11.43 2.06 8.95
C VAL A 367 -11.49 1.70 7.47
N ASP A 368 -10.37 1.85 6.75
CA ASP A 368 -10.30 1.60 5.30
C ASP A 368 -10.66 0.15 4.93
N HIS A 369 -10.26 -0.81 5.76
CA HIS A 369 -10.45 -2.24 5.51
C HIS A 369 -11.56 -2.88 6.36
N LEU A 370 -12.30 -2.07 7.15
CA LEU A 370 -13.39 -2.56 7.99
C LEU A 370 -14.45 -3.23 7.09
N ASN A 371 -14.71 -4.50 7.40
CA ASN A 371 -15.67 -5.32 6.69
C ASN A 371 -16.40 -6.21 7.70
N VAL A 372 -17.53 -5.73 8.21
CA VAL A 372 -18.36 -6.45 9.17
C VAL A 372 -19.61 -6.91 8.45
N SER A 373 -19.99 -8.19 8.63
CA SER A 373 -21.14 -8.79 7.95
C SER A 373 -22.47 -8.08 8.25
N ASP A 374 -22.60 -7.49 9.43
CA ASP A 374 -23.75 -6.66 9.80
C ASP A 374 -23.51 -5.19 9.41
N SER A 375 -24.26 -4.73 8.40
CA SER A 375 -24.20 -3.35 7.91
C SER A 375 -24.56 -2.32 8.97
N LYS A 376 -25.43 -2.64 9.93
CA LYS A 376 -25.78 -1.72 11.02
C LYS A 376 -24.60 -1.54 11.97
N ARG A 377 -24.00 -2.65 12.41
CA ARG A 377 -22.79 -2.62 13.24
C ARG A 377 -21.65 -1.87 12.54
N GLN A 378 -21.48 -2.09 11.23
CA GLN A 378 -20.47 -1.36 10.45
C GLN A 378 -20.75 0.15 10.45
N ALA A 379 -21.99 0.57 10.25
CA ALA A 379 -22.36 1.98 10.30
C ALA A 379 -22.10 2.60 11.69
N GLU A 380 -22.45 1.90 12.77
CA GLU A 380 -22.17 2.36 14.15
C GLU A 380 -20.67 2.55 14.42
N LEU A 381 -19.85 1.59 13.98
CA LEU A 381 -18.39 1.67 14.10
C LEU A 381 -17.84 2.86 13.30
N LEU A 382 -18.21 3.00 12.03
CA LEU A 382 -17.76 4.12 11.20
C LEU A 382 -18.25 5.48 11.74
N ALA A 383 -19.47 5.54 12.28
CA ALA A 383 -20.03 6.77 12.84
C ALA A 383 -19.23 7.23 14.07
N SER A 384 -18.71 6.31 14.88
CA SER A 384 -17.82 6.65 15.99
C SER A 384 -16.50 7.27 15.52
N MET A 385 -16.00 6.82 14.36
CA MET A 385 -14.73 7.33 13.79
C MET A 385 -14.85 8.70 13.14
N LEU A 386 -16.07 9.21 12.93
CA LEU A 386 -16.30 10.61 12.52
C LEU A 386 -15.90 11.62 13.62
N TYR A 387 -15.80 11.17 14.86
CA TYR A 387 -15.35 11.97 16.00
C TYR A 387 -13.84 11.95 16.20
N ASP A 388 -13.09 11.20 15.40
CA ASP A 388 -11.64 11.08 15.55
C ASP A 388 -10.96 12.45 15.38
N PRO A 389 -10.05 12.85 16.29
CA PRO A 389 -9.38 14.14 16.19
C PRO A 389 -8.48 14.26 14.95
N VAL A 390 -8.05 13.14 14.37
CA VAL A 390 -7.11 13.10 13.24
C VAL A 390 -7.86 13.04 11.91
N LYS A 391 -7.54 13.96 11.00
CA LYS A 391 -8.25 14.14 9.72
C LYS A 391 -8.27 12.89 8.88
N ALA A 392 -7.12 12.25 8.66
CA ALA A 392 -7.07 11.05 7.82
C ALA A 392 -8.02 9.94 8.31
N VAL A 393 -8.28 9.84 9.62
CA VAL A 393 -9.20 8.84 10.18
C VAL A 393 -10.64 9.21 9.87
N ARG A 394 -11.08 10.42 10.23
CA ARG A 394 -12.49 10.84 10.05
C ARG A 394 -12.89 10.98 8.58
N ILE A 395 -12.00 11.46 7.70
CA ILE A 395 -12.30 11.55 6.26
C ILE A 395 -12.40 10.16 5.62
N GLU A 396 -11.60 9.19 6.09
CA GLU A 396 -11.71 7.80 5.65
C GLU A 396 -13.02 7.19 6.14
N ALA A 397 -13.43 7.47 7.38
CA ALA A 397 -14.70 7.00 7.93
C ALA A 397 -15.89 7.54 7.13
N ALA A 398 -15.89 8.84 6.80
CA ALA A 398 -16.88 9.43 5.92
C ALA A 398 -16.87 8.79 4.52
N ARG A 399 -15.71 8.60 3.90
CA ARG A 399 -15.62 7.93 2.60
C ARG A 399 -16.25 6.54 2.64
N ARG A 400 -15.88 5.71 3.63
CA ARG A 400 -16.44 4.36 3.81
C ARG A 400 -17.95 4.37 4.06
N MET A 401 -18.45 5.37 4.80
CA MET A 401 -19.88 5.53 5.10
C MET A 401 -20.72 5.71 3.82
N THR A 402 -20.18 6.33 2.76
CA THR A 402 -20.90 6.50 1.47
C THR A 402 -21.29 5.19 0.79
N GLU A 403 -20.64 4.08 1.17
CA GLU A 403 -20.93 2.75 0.62
C GLU A 403 -22.12 2.08 1.31
N ILE A 404 -22.57 2.62 2.45
CA ILE A 404 -23.72 2.13 3.23
C ILE A 404 -24.97 2.87 2.76
N ALA A 405 -25.98 2.12 2.30
CA ALA A 405 -27.17 2.71 1.70
C ALA A 405 -28.07 3.48 2.70
N ASP A 406 -28.13 3.02 3.95
CA ASP A 406 -28.87 3.67 5.04
C ASP A 406 -28.09 3.48 6.36
N PRO A 407 -27.18 4.42 6.70
CA PRO A 407 -26.35 4.31 7.90
C PRO A 407 -27.09 4.65 9.20
N GLN A 408 -28.35 5.12 9.15
CA GLN A 408 -29.16 5.47 10.33
C GLN A 408 -28.48 6.41 11.33
N LEU A 409 -27.86 7.48 10.82
CA LEU A 409 -27.15 8.47 11.63
C LEU A 409 -28.12 9.37 12.41
N ASP A 410 -27.73 9.76 13.63
CA ASP A 410 -28.39 10.86 14.35
C ASP A 410 -28.03 12.23 13.77
N GLU A 411 -28.71 13.30 14.22
CA GLU A 411 -28.50 14.66 13.70
C GLU A 411 -27.05 15.17 13.85
N THR A 412 -26.35 14.77 14.92
CA THR A 412 -24.96 15.19 15.15
C THR A 412 -24.02 14.41 14.25
N GLN A 413 -24.23 13.09 14.14
CA GLN A 413 -23.47 12.21 13.27
C GLN A 413 -23.64 12.60 11.80
N GLU A 414 -24.84 12.95 11.36
CA GLU A 414 -25.10 13.41 9.99
C GLU A 414 -24.31 14.69 9.68
N ARG A 415 -24.29 15.67 10.60
CA ARG A 415 -23.47 16.88 10.43
C ARG A 415 -21.98 16.55 10.31
N LEU A 416 -21.45 15.73 11.23
CA LEU A 416 -20.05 15.33 11.21
C LEU A 416 -19.68 14.53 9.95
N PHE A 417 -20.61 13.70 9.47
CA PHE A 417 -20.46 12.96 8.22
C PHE A 417 -20.31 13.92 7.04
N GLN A 418 -21.21 14.90 6.90
CA GLN A 418 -21.13 15.88 5.81
C GLN A 418 -19.88 16.77 5.89
N ASP A 419 -19.48 17.20 7.09
CA ASP A 419 -18.27 17.99 7.31
C ASP A 419 -17.03 17.18 6.91
N SER A 420 -16.90 15.94 7.40
CA SER A 420 -15.79 15.04 7.07
C SER A 420 -15.76 14.65 5.60
N LEU A 421 -16.92 14.52 4.95
CA LEU A 421 -17.01 14.23 3.52
C LEU A 421 -16.57 15.44 2.67
N THR A 422 -16.83 16.65 3.14
CA THR A 422 -16.32 17.88 2.52
C THR A 422 -14.80 17.97 2.68
N GLU A 423 -14.26 17.60 3.83
CA GLU A 423 -12.80 17.50 4.03
C GLU A 423 -12.16 16.45 3.12
N TYR A 424 -12.80 15.28 2.96
CA TYR A 424 -12.36 14.24 2.02
C TYR A 424 -12.30 14.78 0.59
N GLN A 425 -13.36 15.45 0.12
CA GLN A 425 -13.41 16.04 -1.22
C GLN A 425 -12.27 17.03 -1.43
N LYS A 426 -12.05 17.96 -0.50
CA LYS A 426 -10.95 18.93 -0.56
C LYS A 426 -9.58 18.26 -0.62
N ALA A 427 -9.37 17.19 0.16
CA ALA A 427 -8.12 16.45 0.14
C ALA A 427 -7.87 15.78 -1.23
N MET A 428 -8.90 15.24 -1.86
CA MET A 428 -8.78 14.64 -3.19
C MET A 428 -8.66 15.69 -4.30
N GLU A 429 -9.33 16.85 -4.16
CA GLU A 429 -9.18 18.01 -5.05
C GLU A 429 -7.77 18.60 -5.00
N TYR A 430 -7.14 18.67 -3.82
CA TYR A 430 -5.75 19.09 -3.67
C TYR A 430 -4.79 18.22 -4.50
N SER A 431 -5.11 16.94 -4.64
CA SER A 431 -4.34 15.95 -5.42
C SER A 431 -4.94 15.67 -6.80
N ALA A 432 -5.88 16.49 -7.29
CA ALA A 432 -6.61 16.24 -8.54
C ALA A 432 -5.81 16.58 -9.81
N ASP A 433 -4.60 17.10 -9.65
CA ASP A 433 -3.55 17.19 -10.67
C ASP A 433 -2.83 15.84 -10.90
N PHE A 434 -3.07 14.85 -10.04
CA PHE A 434 -2.67 13.46 -10.22
C PHE A 434 -3.87 12.56 -10.54
N ALA A 435 -3.60 11.48 -11.29
CA ALA A 435 -4.63 10.53 -11.68
C ALA A 435 -5.35 9.89 -10.47
N PHE A 436 -4.64 9.64 -9.37
CA PHE A 436 -5.23 9.02 -8.18
C PHE A 436 -6.25 9.93 -7.46
N GLY A 437 -6.02 11.26 -7.41
CA GLY A 437 -6.95 12.20 -6.78
C GLY A 437 -8.27 12.27 -7.54
N ARG A 438 -8.21 12.41 -8.87
CA ARG A 438 -9.38 12.32 -9.76
C ARG A 438 -10.06 10.95 -9.67
N TYR A 439 -9.31 9.86 -9.64
CA TYR A 439 -9.85 8.51 -9.48
C TYR A 439 -10.63 8.34 -8.17
N ASN A 440 -10.10 8.84 -7.06
CA ASN A 440 -10.76 8.77 -5.76
C ASN A 440 -12.01 9.65 -5.67
N LEU A 441 -12.03 10.82 -6.33
CA LEU A 441 -13.26 11.60 -6.53
C LEU A 441 -14.29 10.82 -7.37
N GLY A 442 -13.83 10.12 -8.41
CA GLY A 442 -14.68 9.24 -9.22
C GLY A 442 -15.34 8.13 -8.40
N ASN A 443 -14.56 7.44 -7.55
CA ASN A 443 -15.07 6.42 -6.63
C ASN A 443 -16.11 6.98 -5.66
N HIS A 444 -15.82 8.15 -5.08
CA HIS A 444 -16.71 8.86 -4.18
C HIS A 444 -18.06 9.21 -4.84
N TYR A 445 -18.04 9.84 -6.01
CA TYR A 445 -19.27 10.17 -6.72
C TYR A 445 -20.04 8.92 -7.18
N ALA A 446 -19.35 7.83 -7.52
CA ALA A 446 -19.98 6.56 -7.85
C ALA A 446 -20.70 5.94 -6.64
N ALA A 447 -20.11 6.01 -5.44
CA ALA A 447 -20.73 5.57 -4.19
C ALA A 447 -21.97 6.41 -3.84
N MET A 448 -21.86 7.73 -4.02
CA MET A 448 -22.96 8.70 -3.84
C MET A 448 -24.05 8.64 -4.92
N ARG A 449 -23.99 7.67 -5.84
CA ARG A 449 -24.93 7.50 -6.96
C ARG A 449 -25.05 8.74 -7.86
N GLN A 450 -23.95 9.45 -8.08
CA GLN A 450 -23.80 10.56 -9.03
C GLN A 450 -22.95 10.13 -10.23
N PRO A 451 -23.49 9.29 -11.14
CA PRO A 451 -22.70 8.66 -12.20
C PRO A 451 -22.08 9.66 -13.17
N GLU A 452 -22.70 10.81 -13.42
CA GLU A 452 -22.17 11.84 -14.33
C GLU A 452 -20.85 12.40 -13.83
N LYS A 453 -20.80 12.83 -12.56
CA LYS A 453 -19.57 13.33 -11.91
C LYS A 453 -18.51 12.25 -11.76
N ALA A 454 -18.93 11.01 -11.53
CA ALA A 454 -18.01 9.88 -11.48
C ALA A 454 -17.33 9.64 -12.84
N VAL A 455 -18.10 9.63 -13.93
CA VAL A 455 -17.58 9.50 -15.31
C VAL A 455 -16.62 10.64 -15.64
N GLU A 456 -16.97 11.88 -15.29
CA GLU A 456 -16.11 13.05 -15.49
C GLU A 456 -14.75 12.87 -14.80
N ASN A 457 -14.75 12.52 -13.52
CA ASN A 457 -13.53 12.37 -12.74
C ASN A 457 -12.68 11.18 -13.19
N TYR A 458 -13.27 10.03 -13.54
CA TYR A 458 -12.50 8.93 -14.11
C TYR A 458 -11.88 9.29 -15.47
N ARG A 459 -12.61 10.02 -16.33
CA ARG A 459 -12.05 10.50 -17.60
C ARG A 459 -10.91 11.49 -17.38
N ALA A 460 -11.04 12.38 -16.39
CA ALA A 460 -9.96 13.29 -16.01
C ALA A 460 -8.73 12.51 -15.53
N ALA A 461 -8.90 11.47 -14.69
CA ALA A 461 -7.79 10.61 -14.28
C ALA A 461 -7.07 9.95 -15.46
N ILE A 462 -7.82 9.42 -16.44
CA ILE A 462 -7.28 8.80 -17.66
C ILE A 462 -6.59 9.83 -18.57
N LYS A 463 -7.10 11.07 -18.63
CA LYS A 463 -6.46 12.17 -19.37
C LYS A 463 -5.11 12.52 -18.76
N ILE A 464 -5.03 12.54 -17.43
CA ILE A 464 -3.82 12.84 -16.67
C ILE A 464 -2.78 11.74 -16.89
N ASP A 465 -3.15 10.48 -16.65
CA ASP A 465 -2.30 9.32 -16.92
C ASP A 465 -3.10 8.20 -17.58
N ASN A 466 -2.87 8.00 -18.89
CA ASN A 466 -3.54 6.96 -19.66
C ASN A 466 -3.08 5.54 -19.26
N LEU A 467 -1.95 5.40 -18.57
CA LEU A 467 -1.47 4.12 -18.04
C LEU A 467 -2.00 3.84 -16.62
N PHE A 468 -2.80 4.75 -16.05
CA PHE A 468 -3.46 4.54 -14.77
C PHE A 468 -4.74 3.70 -14.93
N TYR A 469 -4.53 2.39 -15.13
CA TYR A 469 -5.60 1.42 -15.42
C TYR A 469 -6.72 1.30 -14.37
N PRO A 470 -6.50 1.53 -13.05
CA PRO A 470 -7.61 1.51 -12.09
C PRO A 470 -8.78 2.43 -12.49
N ALA A 471 -8.49 3.62 -13.04
CA ALA A 471 -9.54 4.51 -13.52
C ALA A 471 -10.29 3.95 -14.75
N LYS A 472 -9.60 3.26 -15.66
CA LYS A 472 -10.24 2.61 -16.82
C LYS A 472 -11.15 1.46 -16.40
N VAL A 473 -10.70 0.64 -15.45
CA VAL A 473 -11.48 -0.50 -14.93
C VAL A 473 -12.73 0.00 -14.22
N ASN A 474 -12.61 0.95 -13.29
CA ASN A 474 -13.77 1.45 -12.55
C ASN A 474 -14.74 2.23 -13.45
N LEU A 475 -14.23 2.99 -14.44
CA LEU A 475 -15.08 3.64 -15.44
C LEU A 475 -15.83 2.60 -16.29
N ALA A 476 -15.19 1.50 -16.68
CA ALA A 476 -15.86 0.43 -17.41
C ALA A 476 -16.95 -0.25 -16.57
N MET A 477 -16.68 -0.51 -15.29
CA MET A 477 -17.67 -1.06 -14.36
C MET A 477 -18.87 -0.11 -14.18
N LEU A 478 -18.61 1.20 -14.10
CA LEU A 478 -19.67 2.21 -14.03
C LEU A 478 -20.48 2.26 -15.32
N TYR A 479 -19.82 2.24 -16.50
CA TYR A 479 -20.51 2.16 -17.78
C TYR A 479 -21.40 0.93 -17.88
N ASN A 480 -20.95 -0.24 -17.44
CA ASN A 480 -21.79 -1.44 -17.42
C ASN A 480 -23.04 -1.23 -16.54
N ARG A 481 -22.86 -0.64 -15.35
CA ARG A 481 -23.97 -0.37 -14.41
C ARG A 481 -25.03 0.58 -14.99
N ILE A 482 -24.62 1.56 -15.80
CA ILE A 482 -25.55 2.50 -16.45
C ILE A 482 -26.00 2.05 -17.86
N GLY A 483 -25.66 0.82 -18.27
CA GLY A 483 -26.09 0.21 -19.54
C GLY A 483 -25.26 0.58 -20.78
N GLU A 484 -24.14 1.30 -20.61
CA GLU A 484 -23.23 1.76 -21.65
C GLU A 484 -22.17 0.69 -22.01
N ASN A 485 -22.65 -0.52 -22.29
CA ASN A 485 -21.83 -1.74 -22.34
C ASN A 485 -20.78 -1.76 -23.48
N ASP A 486 -20.98 -0.97 -24.54
CA ASP A 486 -19.98 -0.81 -25.61
C ASP A 486 -18.75 -0.02 -25.15
N LYS A 487 -18.97 1.03 -24.33
CA LYS A 487 -17.88 1.83 -23.75
C LYS A 487 -17.11 1.02 -22.71
N ALA A 488 -17.83 0.23 -21.90
CA ALA A 488 -17.22 -0.69 -20.95
C ALA A 488 -16.33 -1.73 -21.64
N GLU A 489 -16.82 -2.36 -22.71
CA GLU A 489 -16.06 -3.37 -23.46
C GLU A 489 -14.78 -2.78 -24.05
N THR A 490 -14.85 -1.58 -24.63
CA THR A 490 -13.70 -0.88 -25.21
C THR A 490 -12.58 -0.67 -24.19
N LEU A 491 -12.93 -0.15 -23.01
CA LEU A 491 -11.94 0.11 -21.95
C LEU A 491 -11.34 -1.18 -21.39
N LEU A 492 -12.16 -2.18 -21.08
CA LEU A 492 -11.66 -3.46 -20.55
C LEU A 492 -10.78 -4.21 -21.57
N LEU A 493 -11.14 -4.15 -22.86
CA LEU A 493 -10.34 -4.74 -23.93
C LEU A 493 -8.98 -4.05 -24.06
N GLU A 494 -8.93 -2.72 -23.97
CA GLU A 494 -7.68 -1.95 -24.00
C GLU A 494 -6.75 -2.38 -22.86
N VAL A 495 -7.27 -2.47 -21.63
CA VAL A 495 -6.48 -2.89 -20.46
C VAL A 495 -6.04 -4.36 -20.59
N ALA A 496 -6.94 -5.27 -20.96
CA ALA A 496 -6.61 -6.70 -21.13
C ALA A 496 -5.59 -6.96 -22.25
N THR A 497 -5.54 -6.11 -23.28
CA THR A 497 -4.59 -6.21 -24.38
C THR A 497 -3.21 -5.68 -24.00
N SER A 498 -3.16 -4.54 -23.29
CA SER A 498 -1.91 -3.91 -22.88
C SER A 498 -1.24 -4.61 -21.69
N HIS A 499 -2.03 -5.25 -20.83
CA HIS A 499 -1.58 -5.92 -19.62
C HIS A 499 -2.11 -7.35 -19.53
N PRO A 500 -1.49 -8.28 -20.29
CA PRO A 500 -1.91 -9.66 -20.35
C PRO A 500 -1.66 -10.45 -19.05
N GLU A 501 -1.17 -9.85 -17.99
CA GLU A 501 -1.04 -10.42 -16.66
C GLU A 501 -2.22 -10.04 -15.74
N MET A 502 -3.02 -9.03 -16.10
CA MET A 502 -4.16 -8.57 -15.29
C MET A 502 -5.40 -9.45 -15.51
N TYR A 503 -5.37 -10.65 -14.94
CA TYR A 503 -6.44 -11.65 -15.07
C TYR A 503 -7.80 -11.17 -14.54
N GLU A 504 -7.85 -10.30 -13.53
CA GLU A 504 -9.10 -9.71 -13.00
C GLU A 504 -9.87 -8.89 -14.05
N VAL A 505 -9.13 -8.19 -14.91
CA VAL A 505 -9.71 -7.43 -16.02
C VAL A 505 -10.30 -8.36 -17.06
N ARG A 506 -9.62 -9.48 -17.37
CA ARG A 506 -10.16 -10.51 -18.26
C ARG A 506 -11.40 -11.18 -17.71
N TYR A 507 -11.43 -11.43 -16.40
CA TYR A 507 -12.62 -11.94 -15.74
C TYR A 507 -13.79 -10.98 -15.94
N SER A 508 -13.59 -9.69 -15.64
CA SER A 508 -14.59 -8.64 -15.82
C SER A 508 -15.06 -8.51 -17.28
N LEU A 509 -14.12 -8.56 -18.23
CA LEU A 509 -14.43 -8.55 -19.67
C LEU A 509 -15.24 -9.78 -20.09
N GLY A 510 -14.88 -10.96 -19.59
CA GLY A 510 -15.61 -12.20 -19.85
C GLY A 510 -17.06 -12.15 -19.34
N LEU A 511 -17.30 -11.60 -18.15
CA LEU A 511 -18.65 -11.41 -17.63
C LEU A 511 -19.46 -10.42 -18.47
N LEU A 512 -18.87 -9.28 -18.82
CA LEU A 512 -19.52 -8.27 -19.67
C LEU A 512 -19.90 -8.85 -21.04
N LEU A 513 -18.99 -9.61 -21.68
CA LEU A 513 -19.27 -10.26 -22.96
C LEU A 513 -20.39 -11.30 -22.86
N ALA A 514 -20.48 -12.02 -21.73
CA ALA A 514 -21.57 -12.95 -21.47
C ALA A 514 -22.92 -12.21 -21.31
N GLU A 515 -22.94 -11.07 -20.61
CA GLU A 515 -24.13 -10.19 -20.50
C GLU A 515 -24.56 -9.66 -21.88
N LYS A 516 -23.59 -9.34 -22.74
CA LYS A 516 -23.81 -8.96 -24.15
C LYS A 516 -24.13 -10.14 -25.08
N ARG A 517 -24.24 -11.36 -24.54
CA ARG A 517 -24.51 -12.61 -25.28
C ARG A 517 -23.44 -13.02 -26.30
N LYS A 518 -22.22 -12.47 -26.18
CA LYS A 518 -21.04 -12.87 -26.95
C LYS A 518 -20.35 -14.06 -26.29
N TYR A 519 -21.08 -15.17 -26.15
CA TYR A 519 -20.70 -16.29 -25.27
C TYR A 519 -19.37 -16.95 -25.64
N ALA A 520 -19.09 -17.14 -26.93
CA ALA A 520 -17.84 -17.76 -27.38
C ALA A 520 -16.61 -16.89 -27.07
N GLU A 521 -16.73 -15.56 -27.15
CA GLU A 521 -15.66 -14.63 -26.79
C GLU A 521 -15.51 -14.54 -25.27
N ALA A 522 -16.63 -14.50 -24.53
CA ALA A 522 -16.64 -14.53 -23.08
C ALA A 522 -15.89 -15.75 -22.54
N ALA A 523 -16.09 -16.93 -23.13
CA ALA A 523 -15.42 -18.16 -22.71
C ALA A 523 -13.89 -18.05 -22.86
N LYS A 524 -13.38 -17.43 -23.93
CA LYS A 524 -11.94 -17.24 -24.13
C LYS A 524 -11.30 -16.43 -22.99
N TYR A 525 -11.92 -15.31 -22.61
CA TYR A 525 -11.39 -14.45 -21.55
C TYR A 525 -11.56 -15.08 -20.16
N LEU A 526 -12.67 -15.80 -19.91
CA LEU A 526 -12.87 -16.53 -18.66
C LEU A 526 -11.89 -17.71 -18.49
N ILE A 527 -11.52 -18.40 -19.57
CA ILE A 527 -10.47 -19.44 -19.54
C ILE A 527 -9.13 -18.80 -19.14
N GLN A 528 -8.73 -17.71 -19.80
CA GLN A 528 -7.49 -16.99 -19.45
C GLN A 528 -7.51 -16.50 -18.00
N ALA A 529 -8.65 -16.02 -17.51
CA ALA A 529 -8.81 -15.62 -16.12
C ALA A 529 -8.66 -16.80 -15.14
N ALA A 530 -9.21 -17.98 -15.49
CA ALA A 530 -9.08 -19.19 -14.68
C ALA A 530 -7.64 -19.74 -14.65
N GLU A 531 -6.88 -19.59 -15.73
CA GLU A 531 -5.47 -19.96 -15.82
C GLU A 531 -4.61 -19.11 -14.86
N GLY A 532 -4.84 -17.81 -14.83
CA GLY A 532 -4.09 -16.90 -13.97
C GLY A 532 -4.57 -16.81 -12.52
N MET A 533 -5.82 -17.19 -12.23
CA MET A 533 -6.40 -17.21 -10.89
C MET A 533 -7.01 -18.57 -10.55
N PRO A 534 -6.20 -19.64 -10.51
CA PRO A 534 -6.69 -21.02 -10.39
C PRO A 534 -7.35 -21.35 -9.04
N GLN A 535 -7.21 -20.49 -8.03
CA GLN A 535 -7.80 -20.64 -6.71
C GLN A 535 -9.11 -19.86 -6.52
N ARG A 536 -9.55 -19.07 -7.51
CA ARG A 536 -10.77 -18.27 -7.38
C ARG A 536 -11.99 -19.04 -7.87
N ALA A 537 -12.70 -19.68 -6.94
CA ALA A 537 -13.80 -20.61 -7.23
C ALA A 537 -14.90 -20.01 -8.12
N ARG A 538 -15.24 -18.73 -7.92
CA ARG A 538 -16.28 -18.03 -8.68
C ARG A 538 -15.98 -17.93 -10.19
N ILE A 539 -14.70 -17.88 -10.59
CA ILE A 539 -14.31 -17.86 -12.00
C ILE A 539 -14.65 -19.20 -12.65
N HIS A 540 -14.24 -20.29 -12.01
CA HIS A 540 -14.54 -21.66 -12.45
C HIS A 540 -16.05 -21.91 -12.50
N TYR A 541 -16.80 -21.39 -11.53
CA TYR A 541 -18.27 -21.47 -11.54
C TYR A 541 -18.89 -20.76 -12.75
N ASN A 542 -18.53 -19.49 -12.98
CA ASN A 542 -19.07 -18.71 -14.11
C ASN A 542 -18.67 -19.30 -15.46
N LEU A 543 -17.43 -19.77 -15.59
CA LEU A 543 -16.95 -20.45 -16.80
C LEU A 543 -17.69 -21.77 -17.02
N GLY A 544 -17.91 -22.57 -15.96
CA GLY A 544 -18.67 -23.81 -16.04
C GLY A 544 -20.11 -23.61 -16.49
N LEU A 545 -20.80 -22.58 -15.97
CA LEU A 545 -22.14 -22.20 -16.43
C LEU A 545 -22.17 -21.75 -17.90
N LEU A 546 -21.18 -20.96 -18.32
CA LEU A 546 -21.09 -20.48 -19.70
C LEU A 546 -20.82 -21.63 -20.68
N LEU A 547 -19.91 -22.55 -20.34
CA LEU A 547 -19.60 -23.72 -21.16
C LEU A 547 -20.78 -24.69 -21.24
N GLN A 548 -21.56 -24.82 -20.15
CA GLN A 548 -22.82 -25.56 -20.18
C GLN A 548 -23.80 -24.96 -21.19
N HIS A 549 -23.88 -23.63 -21.27
CA HIS A 549 -24.72 -22.93 -22.25
C HIS A 549 -24.22 -23.13 -23.69
N LEU A 550 -22.90 -23.23 -23.89
CA LEU A 550 -22.27 -23.53 -25.17
C LEU A 550 -22.30 -25.03 -25.55
N ASN A 551 -22.89 -25.89 -24.71
CA ASN A 551 -22.91 -27.35 -24.86
C ASN A 551 -21.52 -28.01 -24.85
N GLU A 552 -20.52 -27.36 -24.26
CA GLU A 552 -19.19 -27.94 -24.01
C GLU A 552 -19.18 -28.74 -22.69
N ASP A 553 -19.99 -29.79 -22.64
CA ASP A 553 -20.32 -30.51 -21.40
C ASP A 553 -19.12 -31.06 -20.63
N SER A 554 -18.11 -31.58 -21.33
CA SER A 554 -16.90 -32.11 -20.67
C SER A 554 -16.15 -31.00 -19.93
N ASN A 555 -15.97 -29.84 -20.56
CA ASN A 555 -15.27 -28.71 -19.95
C ASN A 555 -16.12 -28.08 -18.85
N ALA A 556 -17.43 -27.96 -19.06
CA ALA A 556 -18.36 -27.44 -18.06
C ALA A 556 -18.30 -28.24 -16.75
N GLU A 557 -18.31 -29.57 -16.84
CA GLU A 557 -18.20 -30.45 -15.67
C GLU A 557 -16.87 -30.25 -14.94
N THR A 558 -15.75 -30.18 -15.66
CA THR A 558 -14.41 -29.93 -15.08
C THR A 558 -14.36 -28.65 -14.27
N TYR A 559 -14.85 -27.53 -14.82
CA TYR A 559 -14.80 -26.25 -14.13
C TYR A 559 -15.80 -26.16 -12.96
N LEU A 560 -17.00 -26.73 -13.08
CA LEU A 560 -17.95 -26.79 -11.95
C LEU A 560 -17.41 -27.65 -10.79
N LEU A 561 -16.76 -28.79 -11.09
CA LEU A 561 -16.08 -29.61 -10.08
C LEU A 561 -14.91 -28.86 -9.43
N ARG A 562 -14.16 -28.06 -10.18
CA ARG A 562 -13.08 -27.22 -9.64
C ARG A 562 -13.63 -26.15 -8.68
N ALA A 563 -14.71 -25.47 -9.05
CA ALA A 563 -15.39 -24.51 -8.18
C ALA A 563 -15.83 -25.16 -6.85
N LYS A 564 -16.45 -26.34 -6.92
CA LYS A 564 -16.81 -27.14 -5.74
C LYS A 564 -15.60 -27.58 -4.92
N ALA A 565 -14.50 -27.98 -5.54
CA ALA A 565 -13.30 -28.39 -4.82
C ALA A 565 -12.66 -27.24 -4.03
N LEU A 566 -12.77 -26.02 -4.54
CA LEU A 566 -12.25 -24.81 -3.89
C LEU A 566 -13.17 -24.32 -2.77
N GLU A 567 -14.49 -24.34 -2.98
CA GLU A 567 -15.49 -23.97 -1.97
C GLU A 567 -16.56 -25.07 -1.83
N PRO A 568 -16.27 -26.16 -1.09
CA PRO A 568 -17.14 -27.33 -1.02
C PRO A 568 -18.49 -27.08 -0.32
N ASP A 569 -18.58 -26.03 0.49
CA ASP A 569 -19.81 -25.64 1.19
C ASP A 569 -20.64 -24.60 0.43
N ASN A 570 -20.22 -24.14 -0.75
CA ASN A 570 -20.97 -23.12 -1.49
C ASN A 570 -22.21 -23.74 -2.18
N LEU A 571 -23.40 -23.43 -1.65
CA LEU A 571 -24.67 -23.98 -2.13
C LEU A 571 -24.93 -23.69 -3.61
N ASN A 572 -24.52 -22.53 -4.13
CA ASN A 572 -24.72 -22.17 -5.53
C ASN A 572 -23.91 -23.08 -6.47
N TYR A 573 -22.71 -23.48 -6.05
CA TYR A 573 -21.82 -24.35 -6.83
C TYR A 573 -22.33 -25.79 -6.83
N LEU A 574 -22.79 -26.27 -5.66
CA LEU A 574 -23.46 -27.57 -5.55
C LEU A 574 -24.73 -27.62 -6.40
N TYR A 575 -25.56 -26.58 -6.33
CA TYR A 575 -26.79 -26.48 -7.12
C TYR A 575 -26.51 -26.50 -8.62
N ALA A 576 -25.55 -25.70 -9.11
CA ALA A 576 -25.21 -25.68 -10.53
C ALA A 576 -24.69 -27.03 -11.04
N LEU A 577 -23.93 -27.76 -10.22
CA LEU A 577 -23.45 -29.10 -10.57
C LEU A 577 -24.58 -30.13 -10.57
N ALA A 578 -25.51 -30.06 -9.61
CA ALA A 578 -26.71 -30.90 -9.58
C ALA A 578 -27.62 -30.65 -10.79
N ASP A 579 -27.90 -29.38 -11.10
CA ASP A 579 -28.68 -28.95 -12.26
C ASP A 579 -28.02 -29.39 -13.59
N PHE A 580 -26.69 -29.23 -13.71
CA PHE A 580 -25.91 -29.74 -14.83
C PHE A 580 -26.16 -31.24 -15.04
N TYR A 581 -26.03 -32.05 -13.99
CA TYR A 581 -26.26 -33.49 -14.08
C TYR A 581 -27.70 -33.88 -14.39
N LEU A 582 -28.68 -33.18 -13.84
CA LEU A 582 -30.10 -33.41 -14.13
C LEU A 582 -30.40 -33.17 -15.62
N LYS A 583 -29.96 -32.04 -16.17
CA LYS A 583 -30.18 -31.68 -17.58
C LYS A 583 -29.56 -32.70 -18.55
N ARG A 584 -28.48 -33.38 -18.15
CA ARG A 584 -27.81 -34.42 -18.94
C ARG A 584 -28.23 -35.85 -18.57
N ARG A 585 -29.29 -36.02 -17.76
CA ARG A 585 -29.81 -37.31 -17.30
C ARG A 585 -28.79 -38.18 -16.57
N LYS A 586 -27.73 -37.59 -15.99
CA LYS A 586 -26.75 -38.27 -15.13
C LYS A 586 -27.32 -38.38 -13.70
N ILE A 587 -28.42 -39.13 -13.55
CA ILE A 587 -29.26 -39.14 -12.34
C ILE A 587 -28.48 -39.55 -11.07
N ASN A 588 -27.59 -40.55 -11.16
CA ASN A 588 -26.80 -40.99 -10.01
C ASN A 588 -25.84 -39.90 -9.50
N ALA A 589 -25.22 -39.16 -10.42
CA ALA A 589 -24.35 -38.05 -10.07
C ALA A 589 -25.14 -36.88 -9.47
N ALA A 590 -26.27 -36.51 -10.08
CA ALA A 590 -27.19 -35.50 -9.54
C ALA A 590 -27.66 -35.85 -8.11
N ARG A 591 -28.06 -37.12 -7.88
CA ARG A 591 -28.48 -37.60 -6.56
C ARG A 591 -27.35 -37.52 -5.52
N SER A 592 -26.11 -37.83 -5.92
CA SER A 592 -24.95 -37.71 -5.05
C SER A 592 -24.75 -36.27 -4.57
N ILE A 593 -24.77 -35.31 -5.51
CA ILE A 593 -24.62 -33.89 -5.17
C ILE A 593 -25.80 -33.40 -4.32
N ALA A 594 -27.03 -33.80 -4.63
CA ALA A 594 -28.20 -33.39 -3.85
C ALA A 594 -28.16 -33.92 -2.41
N LYS A 595 -27.66 -35.15 -2.18
CA LYS A 595 -27.40 -35.67 -0.84
C LYS A 595 -26.32 -34.85 -0.11
N GLU A 596 -25.26 -34.46 -0.80
CA GLU A 596 -24.23 -33.59 -0.25
C GLU A 596 -24.79 -32.20 0.13
N MET A 597 -25.68 -31.64 -0.70
CA MET A 597 -26.39 -30.38 -0.39
C MET A 597 -27.22 -30.50 0.89
N VAL A 598 -27.98 -31.59 1.06
CA VAL A 598 -28.75 -31.84 2.29
C VAL A 598 -27.84 -32.03 3.51
N ALA A 599 -26.71 -32.73 3.34
CA ALA A 599 -25.79 -32.98 4.44
C ALA A 599 -25.08 -31.69 4.92
N ARG A 600 -24.67 -30.83 3.99
CA ARG A 600 -23.96 -29.57 4.31
C ARG A 600 -24.92 -28.43 4.68
N HIS A 601 -26.13 -28.42 4.11
CA HIS A 601 -27.14 -27.37 4.29
C HIS A 601 -28.51 -27.96 4.67
N PRO A 602 -28.65 -28.60 5.84
CA PRO A 602 -29.87 -29.33 6.21
C PRO A 602 -31.12 -28.44 6.34
N ASN A 603 -30.94 -27.14 6.57
CA ASN A 603 -32.04 -26.18 6.70
C ASN A 603 -32.50 -25.61 5.35
N GLN A 604 -31.81 -25.91 4.24
CA GLN A 604 -32.12 -25.40 2.91
C GLN A 604 -32.92 -26.43 2.10
N ARG A 605 -34.08 -26.02 1.58
CA ARG A 605 -35.00 -26.92 0.87
C ARG A 605 -34.48 -27.42 -0.48
N ILE A 606 -33.62 -26.66 -1.15
CA ILE A 606 -33.17 -26.93 -2.52
C ILE A 606 -32.63 -28.36 -2.70
N GLY A 607 -31.79 -28.86 -1.78
CA GLY A 607 -31.25 -30.22 -1.88
C GLY A 607 -32.34 -31.29 -1.75
N HIS A 608 -33.30 -31.09 -0.84
CA HIS A 608 -34.45 -31.98 -0.66
C HIS A 608 -35.35 -31.97 -1.90
N ASP A 609 -35.63 -30.80 -2.47
CA ASP A 609 -36.48 -30.64 -3.66
C ASP A 609 -35.90 -31.38 -4.87
N ILE A 610 -34.58 -31.33 -5.06
CA ILE A 610 -33.90 -32.08 -6.12
C ILE A 610 -34.02 -33.59 -5.91
N LEU A 611 -33.85 -34.09 -4.68
CA LEU A 611 -34.03 -35.51 -4.39
C LEU A 611 -35.45 -35.98 -4.69
N ILE A 612 -36.46 -35.20 -4.27
CA ILE A 612 -37.87 -35.47 -4.56
C ILE A 612 -38.13 -35.48 -6.07
N LEU A 613 -37.57 -34.54 -6.82
CA LEU A 613 -37.69 -34.48 -8.28
C LEU A 613 -37.08 -35.72 -8.95
N ILE A 614 -35.92 -36.18 -8.48
CA ILE A 614 -35.27 -37.39 -8.98
C ILE A 614 -36.11 -38.62 -8.68
N ASP A 615 -36.67 -38.74 -7.47
CA ASP A 615 -37.48 -39.88 -7.05
C ASP A 615 -38.81 -39.96 -7.81
N LYS A 616 -39.49 -38.84 -8.03
CA LYS A 616 -40.73 -38.79 -8.84
C LYS A 616 -40.53 -39.19 -10.30
N ASN A 617 -39.37 -38.86 -10.89
CA ASN A 617 -39.05 -39.23 -12.27
C ASN A 617 -38.49 -40.66 -12.39
N ALA A 618 -38.26 -41.36 -11.28
CA ALA A 618 -37.82 -42.75 -11.25
C ALA A 618 -38.97 -43.76 -11.11
N GLU A 619 -40.21 -43.30 -10.84
CA GLU A 619 -41.40 -44.16 -10.87
C GLU A 619 -41.76 -44.50 -12.34
N PRO A 620 -41.87 -45.79 -12.70
CA PRO A 620 -42.35 -46.17 -14.02
C PRO A 620 -43.81 -45.73 -14.17
N ASN A 621 -44.09 -45.04 -15.28
CA ASN A 621 -45.45 -44.63 -15.65
C ASN A 621 -46.36 -45.88 -15.65
N PRO A 622 -47.41 -45.95 -14.80
CA PRO A 622 -48.29 -47.11 -14.78
C PRO A 622 -49.22 -47.02 -16.00
N ASN A 623 -48.86 -47.71 -17.07
CA ASN A 623 -49.78 -48.11 -18.13
C ASN A 623 -49.59 -49.59 -18.43
#